data_AF-A0A920MF53-F1
#
_entry.id   AF-A0A920MF53-F1
#
_cell.length_a   1.000
_cell.length_b   1.000
_cell.length_c   1.000
_cell.angle_alpha   90.00
_cell.angle_beta   90.00
_cell.angle_gamma   90.00
#
_symmetry.space_group_name_H-M   'P 1'
#
loop_
_entity.id
_entity.type
_entity.pdbx_description
1 polymer ?
#
loop_
_entity_poly.entity_id
_entity_poly.type
_entity_poly.pdbx_seq_one_letter_code
_entity_poly.pdbx_strand_id
1 'polypeptide(L)'
;MLNHQWLHAMLHGQCRCHESILERTMLIAPFDGIVAEIEGKLGEYVTPSPVGVATKPTLDLIDNSFLYIKAPIDEIDAPDVRSE
;
A
#
# COMPACT_ATOMS: atom_id res chain seq x y z
N MET A 1 29.55 -16.64 -30.17
CA MET A 1 28.52 -17.17 -29.24
C MET A 1 27.95 -16.14 -28.27
N LEU A 2 28.59 -14.98 -28.04
CA LEU A 2 28.15 -14.02 -27.01
C LEU A 2 26.88 -13.20 -27.32
N ASN A 3 26.46 -13.00 -28.58
CA ASN A 3 25.33 -12.09 -28.87
C ASN A 3 23.93 -12.65 -28.55
N HIS A 4 23.73 -13.98 -28.56
CA HIS A 4 22.41 -14.57 -28.37
C HIS A 4 21.94 -14.52 -26.91
N GLN A 5 22.88 -14.58 -25.96
CA GLN A 5 22.59 -14.60 -24.54
C GLN A 5 22.13 -13.23 -24.02
N TRP A 6 22.72 -12.14 -24.52
CA TRP A 6 22.30 -10.77 -24.21
C TRP A 6 20.91 -10.44 -24.78
N LEU A 7 20.61 -10.91 -26.00
CA LEU A 7 19.30 -10.69 -26.62
C LEU A 7 18.18 -11.36 -25.80
N HIS A 8 18.41 -12.60 -25.34
CA HIS A 8 17.46 -13.30 -24.47
C HIS A 8 17.29 -12.60 -23.12
N ALA A 9 18.38 -12.17 -22.48
CA ALA A 9 18.29 -11.46 -21.20
C ALA A 9 17.52 -10.13 -21.33
N MET A 10 17.73 -9.39 -22.43
CA MET A 10 17.01 -8.15 -22.72
C MET A 10 15.51 -8.40 -22.95
N LEU A 11 15.15 -9.41 -23.74
CA LEU A 11 13.76 -9.79 -24.00
C LEU A 11 13.03 -10.21 -22.73
N HIS A 12 13.65 -11.08 -21.91
CA HIS A 12 13.08 -11.47 -20.61
C HIS A 12 12.94 -10.28 -19.66
N GLY A 13 13.90 -9.34 -19.68
CA GLY A 13 13.81 -8.10 -18.91
C GLY A 13 12.61 -7.25 -19.34
N GLN A 14 12.38 -7.09 -20.64
CA GLN A 14 11.24 -6.34 -21.17
C GLN A 14 9.90 -6.99 -20.84
N CYS A 15 9.78 -8.32 -20.96
CA CYS A 15 8.57 -9.05 -20.58
C CYS A 15 8.24 -8.83 -19.09
N ARG A 16 9.23 -8.98 -18.20
CA ARG A 16 9.06 -8.73 -16.76
C ARG A 16 8.63 -7.31 -16.44
N CYS A 17 9.20 -6.31 -17.10
CA CYS A 17 8.79 -4.92 -16.91
C CYS A 17 7.34 -4.68 -17.32
N HIS A 18 6.90 -5.27 -18.44
CA HIS A 18 5.52 -5.14 -18.90
C HIS A 18 4.54 -5.86 -17.96
N GLU A 19 4.90 -7.05 -17.49
CA GLU A 19 4.12 -7.78 -16.48
C GLU A 19 3.91 -6.93 -15.22
N SER A 20 4.97 -6.32 -14.68
CA SER A 20 4.85 -5.44 -13.51
C SER A 20 4.04 -4.16 -13.77
N ILE A 21 4.00 -3.65 -15.01
CA ILE A 21 3.14 -2.51 -15.36
C ILE A 21 1.66 -2.94 -15.35
N LEU A 22 1.36 -4.12 -15.88
CA LEU A 22 0.01 -4.68 -15.89
C LEU A 22 -0.47 -4.96 -14.46
N GLU A 23 0.37 -5.51 -13.59
CA GLU A 23 0.02 -5.74 -12.18
C GLU A 23 -0.40 -4.45 -11.45
N ARG A 24 0.21 -3.30 -11.77
CA ARG A 24 -0.14 -1.99 -11.17
C ARG A 24 -1.51 -1.45 -11.59
N THR A 25 -2.18 -2.07 -12.56
CA THR A 25 -3.54 -1.70 -12.97
C THR A 25 -4.61 -2.39 -12.12
N MET A 26 -4.25 -3.44 -11.39
CA MET A 26 -5.16 -4.15 -10.49
C MET A 26 -4.89 -3.73 -9.05
N LEU A 27 -5.92 -3.19 -8.39
CA LEU A 27 -5.87 -2.90 -6.98
C LEU A 27 -6.27 -4.15 -6.20
N ILE A 28 -5.30 -4.83 -5.59
CA ILE A 28 -5.53 -6.02 -4.77
C ILE A 28 -5.34 -5.64 -3.30
N ALA A 29 -6.22 -6.11 -2.43
CA ALA A 29 -6.09 -5.89 -1.00
C ALA A 29 -4.79 -6.55 -0.49
N PRO A 30 -3.94 -5.82 0.25
CA PRO A 30 -2.66 -6.35 0.72
C PRO A 30 -2.80 -7.32 1.91
N PHE A 31 -3.96 -7.34 2.58
CA PHE A 31 -4.29 -8.23 3.69
C PHE A 31 -5.79 -8.49 3.74
N ASP A 32 -6.18 -9.55 4.45
CA ASP A 32 -7.57 -9.86 4.74
C ASP A 32 -8.11 -8.86 5.78
N GLY A 33 -9.19 -8.14 5.45
CA GLY A 33 -9.75 -7.11 6.31
C GLY A 33 -11.10 -6.63 5.82
N ILE A 34 -11.58 -5.54 6.40
CA ILE A 34 -12.86 -4.91 6.05
C ILE A 34 -12.59 -3.57 5.35
N VAL A 35 -13.36 -3.30 4.30
CA VAL A 35 -13.37 -1.99 3.65
C VAL A 35 -14.09 -1.00 4.57
N ALA A 36 -13.35 -0.04 5.11
CA ALA A 36 -13.88 0.98 6.01
C ALA A 36 -14.56 2.11 5.25
N GLU A 37 -13.91 2.60 4.19
CA GLU A 37 -14.43 3.70 3.38
C GLU A 37 -14.01 3.51 1.91
N ILE A 38 -14.94 3.82 1.00
CA ILE A 38 -14.69 3.92 -0.44
C ILE A 38 -15.04 5.34 -0.85
N GLU A 39 -14.03 6.15 -1.16
CA GLU A 39 -14.26 7.51 -1.67
C GLU A 39 -14.33 7.55 -3.19
N GLY A 40 -13.60 6.65 -3.86
CA GLY A 40 -13.53 6.59 -5.31
C GLY A 40 -14.87 6.24 -5.95
N LYS A 41 -15.23 6.98 -7.01
CA LYS A 41 -16.37 6.63 -7.85
C LYS A 41 -15.94 5.73 -9.01
N LEU A 42 -16.88 4.91 -9.48
CA LEU A 42 -16.64 4.07 -10.65
C LEU A 42 -16.34 4.96 -11.87
N GLY A 43 -15.17 4.75 -12.48
CA GLY A 43 -14.69 5.54 -13.62
C GLY A 43 -13.90 6.80 -13.24
N GLU A 44 -13.65 7.04 -11.94
CA GLU A 44 -12.80 8.13 -11.49
C GLU A 44 -11.32 7.83 -11.76
N TYR A 45 -10.61 8.79 -12.35
CA TYR A 45 -9.18 8.68 -12.58
C TYR A 45 -8.44 9.21 -11.35
N VAL A 46 -7.87 8.31 -10.57
CA VAL A 46 -7.09 8.65 -9.38
C VAL A 46 -5.64 8.86 -9.79
N THR A 47 -5.12 10.06 -9.57
CA THR A 47 -3.69 10.35 -9.70
C THR A 47 -2.99 10.09 -8.37
N PRO A 48 -1.84 9.40 -8.35
CA PRO A 48 -1.04 9.33 -7.14
C PRO A 48 -0.60 10.75 -6.75
N SER A 49 -0.70 11.07 -5.47
CA SER A 49 -0.41 12.41 -4.96
C SER A 49 1.02 12.85 -5.28
N PRO A 50 1.25 14.15 -5.51
CA PRO A 50 2.59 14.72 -5.50
C PRO A 50 3.30 14.45 -4.17
N VAL A 51 4.62 14.29 -4.24
CA VAL A 51 5.46 14.17 -3.03
C VAL A 51 5.21 15.36 -2.09
N GLY A 52 4.82 15.09 -0.85
CA GLY A 52 4.63 16.11 0.19
C GLY A 52 3.19 16.62 0.39
N VAL A 53 2.21 16.17 -0.38
CA VAL A 53 0.78 16.46 -0.11
C VAL A 53 0.04 15.17 0.14
N ALA A 54 -0.50 14.99 1.35
CA ALA A 54 -1.35 13.85 1.67
C ALA A 54 -2.74 14.05 1.03
N THR A 55 -3.01 13.36 -0.08
CA THR A 55 -4.38 13.20 -0.57
C THR A 55 -5.01 12.02 0.16
N LYS A 56 -6.29 12.13 0.51
CA LYS A 56 -7.04 11.04 1.12
C LYS A 56 -7.05 9.83 0.16
N PRO A 57 -6.84 8.60 0.66
CA PRO A 57 -6.81 7.41 -0.18
C PRO A 57 -8.19 7.08 -0.74
N THR A 58 -8.23 6.50 -1.94
CA THR A 58 -9.47 6.10 -2.61
C THR A 58 -10.20 4.95 -1.90
N LEU A 59 -9.45 4.06 -1.26
CA LEU A 59 -9.93 2.90 -0.53
C LEU A 59 -9.24 2.84 0.83
N ASP A 60 -10.02 2.73 1.89
CA ASP A 60 -9.52 2.50 3.24
C ASP A 60 -9.85 1.07 3.70
N LEU A 61 -8.82 0.34 4.14
CA LEU A 61 -8.91 -1.05 4.56
C LEU A 61 -8.46 -1.16 6.01
N ILE A 62 -9.30 -1.74 6.85
CA ILE A 62 -9.04 -1.90 8.29
C ILE A 62 -9.12 -3.38 8.66
N ASP A 63 -8.11 -3.87 9.38
CA ASP A 63 -8.18 -5.13 10.10
C ASP A 63 -8.77 -4.91 11.49
N ASN A 64 -9.79 -5.69 11.85
CA ASN A 64 -10.50 -5.63 13.13
C ASN A 64 -10.09 -6.75 14.09
N SER A 65 -9.11 -7.58 13.70
CA SER A 65 -8.62 -8.69 14.53
C SER A 65 -7.90 -8.21 15.79
N PHE A 66 -7.26 -7.03 15.72
CA PHE A 66 -6.56 -6.42 16.85
C PHE A 66 -6.94 -4.96 17.03
N LEU A 67 -7.40 -4.60 18.23
CA LEU A 67 -7.74 -3.23 18.58
C LEU A 67 -6.53 -2.55 19.25
N TYR A 68 -5.98 -1.54 18.58
CA TYR A 68 -4.98 -0.66 19.18
C TYR A 68 -5.66 0.55 19.81
N ILE A 69 -5.48 0.75 21.12
CA ILE A 69 -6.00 1.92 21.84
C ILE A 69 -4.83 2.84 22.17
N LYS A 70 -4.89 4.10 21.73
CA LYS A 70 -3.95 5.13 22.14
C LYS A 70 -4.52 5.88 23.34
N ALA A 71 -3.98 5.61 24.53
CA ALA A 71 -4.24 6.40 25.73
C ALA A 71 -3.10 7.44 25.87
N PRO A 72 -3.32 8.73 25.56
CA PRO A 72 -2.31 9.74 25.81
C PRO A 72 -2.11 9.88 27.31
N ILE A 73 -0.89 9.61 27.78
CA ILE A 73 -0.50 9.77 29.18
C ILE A 73 0.33 11.05 29.30
N ASP A 74 0.20 11.74 30.44
CA ASP A 74 1.07 12.86 30.77
C ASP A 74 2.41 12.33 31.31
N GLU A 75 3.47 13.13 31.20
CA GLU A 75 4.81 12.76 31.69
C GLU A 75 4.80 12.53 33.21
N ILE A 76 3.98 13.29 33.94
CA ILE A 76 3.82 13.17 35.40
C ILE A 76 3.10 11.87 35.78
N ASP A 77 2.18 11.40 34.93
CA ASP A 77 1.36 10.20 35.18
C ASP A 77 2.01 8.90 34.65
N ALA A 78 3.03 9.03 33.80
CA ALA A 78 3.77 7.90 33.22
C ALA A 78 4.32 6.87 34.24
N PRO A 79 4.86 7.25 35.42
CA PRO A 79 5.37 6.26 36.37
C PRO A 79 4.27 5.41 37.02
N ASP A 80 3.00 5.84 36.99
CA ASP A 80 1.87 5.08 37.53
C ASP A 80 1.26 4.09 36.51
N VAL A 81 1.65 4.19 35.24
CA VAL A 81 1.18 3.29 34.17
C VAL A 81 1.95 1.97 34.23
N ARG A 82 1.24 0.88 34.54
CA ARG A 82 1.78 -0.48 34.51
C ARG A 82 1.45 -1.14 33.18
N SER A 83 2.47 -1.63 32.50
CA SER A 83 2.34 -2.54 31.35
C SER A 83 2.48 -3.95 31.89
N GLU A 84 1.37 -4.66 32.07
CA GLU A 84 1.35 -6.11 32.30
C GLU A 84 1.33 -6.87 30.98
#